data_AF-A0A1C5D124-F1
#
_entry.id   AF-A0A1C5D124-F1
#
_cell.length_a   1.000
_cell.length_b   1.000
_cell.length_c   1.000
_cell.angle_alpha   90.00
_cell.angle_beta   90.00
_cell.angle_gamma   90.00
#
_symmetry.space_group_name_H-M   'P 1'
#
loop_
_entity.id
_entity.type
_entity.pdbx_description
1 polymer ?
#
loop_
_entity_poly.entity_id
_entity_poly.type
_entity_poly.pdbx_seq_one_letter_code
_entity_poly.pdbx_strand_id
1 'polypeptide(L)'
;MKRTAETDRVSMRDRLADPTLLDSAFAVAVGVTNGQMRYRLAVPVGGSRRAGFLTVANDAEAEATLSALAGRQGFPSVRLRGNASAHGASRTVIWGEDFPRSDAVTRWRRLGYSDEAIVRYEQQSSGSL
;
A
#
# COMPACT_ATOMS: atom_id res chain seq x y z
N MET A 1 6.99 13.61 17.84
CA MET A 1 6.38 12.49 18.58
C MET A 1 6.60 11.21 17.79
N LYS A 2 7.39 10.24 18.29
CA LYS A 2 7.64 8.98 17.57
C LYS A 2 6.36 8.15 17.62
N ARG A 3 5.76 7.84 16.47
CA ARG A 3 4.64 6.88 16.42
C ARG A 3 5.16 5.49 16.77
N THR A 4 4.40 4.75 17.57
CA THR A 4 4.69 3.34 17.88
C THR A 4 3.98 2.46 16.85
N ALA A 5 4.44 1.22 16.68
CA ALA A 5 3.79 0.25 15.80
C ALA A 5 2.31 0.03 16.17
N GLU A 6 1.98 0.12 17.45
CA GLU A 6 0.60 0.01 17.95
C GLU A 6 -0.24 1.24 17.59
N THR A 7 0.28 2.46 17.76
CA THR A 7 -0.42 3.68 17.33
C THR A 7 -0.65 3.70 15.82
N ASP A 8 0.31 3.20 15.03
CA ASP A 8 0.15 3.07 13.58
C ASP A 8 -0.87 1.97 13.22
N ARG A 9 -0.89 0.84 13.95
CA ARG A 9 -1.89 -0.23 13.76
C ARG A 9 -3.31 0.28 14.06
N VAL A 10 -3.52 0.95 15.19
CA VAL A 10 -4.82 1.54 15.56
C VAL A 10 -5.24 2.59 14.53
N SER A 11 -4.34 3.52 14.17
CA SER A 11 -4.65 4.54 13.17
C SER A 11 -4.98 3.95 11.79
N MET A 12 -4.42 2.80 11.43
CA MET A 12 -4.77 2.11 10.18
C MET A 12 -6.11 1.41 10.31
N ARG A 13 -6.38 0.78 11.46
CA ARG A 13 -7.63 0.06 11.75
C ARG A 13 -8.85 0.94 11.51
N ASP A 14 -8.80 2.17 11.99
CA ASP A 14 -9.92 3.13 11.90
C ASP A 14 -10.20 3.62 10.47
N ARG A 15 -9.29 3.36 9.52
CA ARG A 15 -9.40 3.80 8.13
C ARG A 15 -9.92 2.70 7.20
N LEU A 16 -9.93 1.46 7.67
CA LEU A 16 -10.31 0.31 6.85
C LEU A 16 -11.82 0.08 6.93
N ALA A 17 -12.42 -0.24 5.79
CA ALA A 17 -13.81 -0.68 5.72
C ALA A 17 -14.04 -2.00 6.49
N ASP A 18 -12.99 -2.82 6.54
CA ASP A 18 -12.94 -4.05 7.33
C ASP A 18 -11.69 -4.04 8.22
N PRO A 19 -11.83 -3.76 9.52
CA PRO A 19 -10.72 -3.76 10.48
C PRO A 19 -9.97 -5.11 10.59
N THR A 20 -10.62 -6.24 10.29
CA THR A 20 -10.04 -7.58 10.43
C THR A 20 -8.96 -7.85 9.37
N LEU A 21 -8.88 -7.04 8.32
CA LEU A 21 -7.82 -7.09 7.32
C LEU A 21 -6.41 -6.93 7.93
N LEU A 22 -6.30 -6.31 9.11
CA LEU A 22 -5.05 -6.18 9.85
C LEU A 22 -4.59 -7.48 10.51
N ASP A 23 -5.47 -8.46 10.69
CA ASP A 23 -5.13 -9.76 11.26
C ASP A 23 -4.48 -10.67 10.22
N SER A 24 -4.77 -10.42 8.94
CA SER A 24 -4.14 -11.08 7.80
C SER A 24 -3.00 -10.26 7.19
N ALA A 25 -2.60 -9.15 7.80
CA ALA A 25 -1.62 -8.24 7.21
C ALA A 25 -0.24 -8.89 7.05
N PHE A 26 0.34 -8.75 5.86
CA PHE A 26 1.68 -9.25 5.56
C PHE A 26 2.71 -8.13 5.70
N ALA A 27 3.82 -8.40 6.40
CA ALA A 27 4.91 -7.46 6.54
C ALA A 27 5.82 -7.47 5.30
N VAL A 28 5.80 -6.39 4.53
CA VAL A 28 6.74 -6.16 3.42
C VAL A 28 7.92 -5.35 3.94
N ALA A 29 9.13 -5.85 3.74
CA ALA A 29 10.32 -5.11 4.08
C ALA A 29 10.62 -4.05 3.01
N VAL A 30 10.82 -2.80 3.43
CA VAL A 30 11.20 -1.68 2.55
C VAL A 30 12.36 -0.90 3.15
N GLY A 31 13.21 -0.36 2.27
CA GLY A 31 14.41 0.38 2.67
C GLY A 31 15.55 -0.54 3.12
N VAL A 32 16.69 -0.48 2.42
CA VAL A 32 17.96 -1.04 2.91
C VAL A 32 18.90 0.11 3.29
N THR A 33 19.46 0.08 4.50
CA THR A 33 20.56 0.95 4.91
C THR A 33 21.67 0.09 5.48
N ASN A 34 22.88 0.19 4.95
CA ASN A 34 24.06 -0.56 5.40
C ASN A 34 23.83 -2.09 5.47
N GLY A 35 23.12 -2.64 4.49
CA GLY A 35 22.82 -4.08 4.42
C GLY A 35 21.72 -4.57 5.36
N GLN A 36 21.05 -3.68 6.12
CA GLN A 36 19.93 -4.05 7.00
C GLN A 36 18.60 -3.46 6.50
N MET A 37 17.55 -4.29 6.56
CA MET A 37 16.17 -3.90 6.25
C MET A 37 15.63 -2.97 7.34
N ARG A 38 15.11 -1.81 6.93
CA ARG A 38 14.85 -0.69 7.85
C ARG A 38 13.38 -0.56 8.26
N TYR A 39 12.44 -0.87 7.37
CA TYR A 39 11.02 -0.70 7.64
C TYR A 39 10.23 -1.95 7.27
N ARG A 40 9.25 -2.30 8.11
CA ARG A 40 8.24 -3.32 7.79
C ARG A 40 6.90 -2.62 7.62
N LEU A 41 6.37 -2.66 6.41
CA LEU A 41 5.02 -2.17 6.11
C LEU A 41 4.04 -3.32 6.25
N ALA A 42 3.09 -3.20 7.16
CA ALA A 42 1.96 -4.11 7.23
C ALA A 42 1.02 -3.81 6.05
N VAL A 43 0.86 -4.77 5.15
CA VAL A 43 -0.01 -4.69 3.99
C VAL A 43 -1.24 -5.56 4.26
N PRO A 44 -2.41 -4.96 4.57
CA PRO A 44 -3.64 -5.72 4.76
C PRO A 44 -4.01 -6.48 3.47
N VAL A 45 -4.33 -7.76 3.58
CA VAL A 45 -4.74 -8.58 2.44
C VAL A 45 -6.03 -9.34 2.73
N GLY A 46 -6.82 -9.60 1.67
CA GLY A 46 -8.09 -10.31 1.77
C GLY A 46 -9.32 -9.40 1.89
N GLY A 47 -10.43 -9.99 2.34
CA GLY A 47 -11.74 -9.33 2.46
C GLY A 47 -12.21 -8.70 1.15
N SER A 48 -12.79 -7.50 1.24
CA SER A 48 -13.28 -6.74 0.08
C SER A 48 -12.18 -6.00 -0.71
N ARG A 49 -10.91 -6.10 -0.28
CA ARG A 49 -9.80 -5.44 -0.96
C ARG A 49 -9.52 -6.12 -2.29
N ARG A 50 -9.61 -5.36 -3.37
CA ARG A 50 -9.44 -5.86 -4.75
C ARG A 50 -8.11 -5.47 -5.37
N ALA A 51 -7.38 -4.53 -4.77
CA ALA A 51 -6.11 -4.04 -5.28
C ALA A 51 -5.20 -3.46 -4.20
N GLY A 52 -3.93 -3.27 -4.53
CA GLY A 52 -2.99 -2.54 -3.69
C GLY A 52 -1.76 -2.06 -4.45
N PHE A 53 -1.01 -1.16 -3.80
CA PHE A 53 0.25 -0.67 -4.34
C PHE A 53 1.23 -0.35 -3.22
N LEU A 54 2.51 -0.42 -3.55
CA LEU A 54 3.62 -0.01 -2.71
C LEU A 54 4.66 0.70 -3.58
N THR A 55 5.00 1.93 -3.21
CA THR A 55 6.07 2.69 -3.84
C THR A 55 7.35 2.55 -3.02
N VAL A 56 8.42 2.11 -3.67
CA VAL A 56 9.76 1.86 -3.12
C VAL A 56 10.80 2.74 -3.79
N ALA A 57 11.98 2.86 -3.21
CA ALA A 57 12.94 3.89 -3.59
C ALA A 57 13.67 3.58 -4.90
N ASN A 58 13.87 2.30 -5.25
CA ASN A 58 14.70 1.88 -6.38
C ASN A 58 14.29 0.51 -6.94
N ASP A 59 14.98 0.08 -8.01
CA ASP A 59 14.72 -1.18 -8.71
C ASP A 59 14.97 -2.43 -7.85
N ALA A 60 16.04 -2.45 -7.04
CA ALA A 60 16.36 -3.60 -6.19
C ALA A 60 15.27 -3.83 -5.13
N GLU A 61 14.75 -2.76 -4.52
CA GLU A 61 13.61 -2.85 -3.60
C GLU A 61 12.33 -3.30 -4.30
N ALA A 62 12.14 -2.90 -5.56
CA ALA A 62 10.98 -3.32 -6.35
C ALA A 62 11.05 -4.81 -6.66
N GLU A 63 12.20 -5.32 -7.08
CA GLU A 63 12.42 -6.74 -7.36
C GLU A 63 12.26 -7.61 -6.10
N ALA A 64 12.81 -7.16 -4.96
CA ALA A 64 12.61 -7.83 -3.68
C ALA A 64 11.13 -7.87 -3.29
N THR A 65 10.41 -6.77 -3.49
CA THR A 65 8.96 -6.69 -3.23
C THR A 65 8.17 -7.60 -4.15
N LEU A 66 8.45 -7.60 -5.46
CA LEU A 66 7.81 -8.49 -6.42
C LEU A 66 7.99 -9.95 -6.01
N SER A 67 9.22 -10.34 -5.69
CA SER A 67 9.56 -11.71 -5.29
C SER A 67 8.87 -12.12 -3.98
N ALA A 68 8.75 -11.21 -3.01
CA ALA A 68 8.10 -11.50 -1.74
C ALA A 68 6.57 -11.69 -1.85
N LEU A 69 5.95 -11.05 -2.84
CA LEU A 69 4.49 -11.02 -3.03
C LEU A 69 4.01 -11.99 -4.12
N ALA A 70 4.84 -12.33 -5.11
CA ALA A 70 4.46 -13.19 -6.22
C ALA A 70 3.97 -14.57 -5.74
N GLY A 71 2.82 -15.01 -6.25
CA GLY A 71 2.22 -16.30 -5.89
C GLY A 71 1.66 -16.39 -4.47
N ARG A 72 1.78 -15.33 -3.66
CA ARG A 72 1.27 -15.30 -2.30
C ARG A 72 -0.24 -15.04 -2.29
N GLN A 73 -0.97 -15.83 -1.49
CA GLN A 73 -2.39 -15.61 -1.25
C GLN A 73 -2.64 -14.18 -0.75
N GLY A 74 -3.64 -13.50 -1.32
CA GLY A 74 -3.95 -12.09 -1.02
C GLY A 74 -3.24 -11.07 -1.91
N PHE A 75 -2.32 -11.51 -2.78
CA PHE A 75 -1.59 -10.65 -3.72
C PHE A 75 -1.75 -11.14 -5.17
N PRO A 76 -2.97 -11.12 -5.75
CA PRO A 76 -3.17 -11.54 -7.14
C PRO A 76 -2.45 -10.60 -8.11
N SER A 77 -1.98 -11.12 -9.25
CA SER A 77 -1.49 -10.31 -10.39
C SER A 77 -0.43 -9.24 -10.04
N VAL A 78 0.54 -9.57 -9.18
CA VAL A 78 1.62 -8.63 -8.79
C VAL A 78 2.44 -8.21 -10.01
N ARG A 79 2.63 -6.90 -10.20
CA ARG A 79 3.33 -6.30 -11.36
C ARG A 79 3.90 -4.93 -11.02
N LEU A 80 4.85 -4.46 -11.82
CA LEU A 80 5.29 -3.06 -11.75
C LEU A 80 4.31 -2.15 -12.49
N ARG A 81 4.03 -0.98 -11.90
CA ARG A 81 3.31 0.08 -12.60
C ARG A 81 4.21 0.67 -13.67
N GLY A 82 3.73 0.69 -14.91
CA GLY A 82 4.47 1.25 -16.04
C GLY A 82 4.81 2.72 -15.81
N ASN A 83 6.10 3.00 -15.78
CA ASN A 83 6.83 4.15 -16.34
C ASN A 83 8.31 3.94 -15.95
N ALA A 84 9.09 3.38 -16.87
CA ALA A 84 10.53 3.33 -16.75
C ALA A 84 11.06 4.76 -16.87
N SER A 85 11.66 5.30 -15.83
CA SER A 85 12.33 6.60 -15.91
C SER A 85 13.48 6.60 -14.92
N ALA A 86 14.70 6.79 -15.43
CA ALA A 86 15.98 6.92 -14.73
C ALA A 86 16.39 5.80 -13.73
N HIS A 87 17.67 5.47 -13.75
CA HIS A 87 18.29 4.71 -12.66
C HIS A 87 18.07 5.46 -11.33
N GLY A 88 17.64 4.74 -10.30
CA GLY A 88 17.40 5.31 -8.97
C GLY A 88 16.05 6.01 -8.77
N ALA A 89 15.16 6.04 -9.77
CA ALA A 89 13.80 6.53 -9.55
C ALA A 89 12.96 5.54 -8.74
N SER A 90 12.01 6.09 -7.98
CA SER A 90 11.05 5.31 -7.22
C SER A 90 10.22 4.40 -8.11
N ARG A 91 9.97 3.18 -7.65
CA ARG A 91 9.21 2.15 -8.36
C ARG A 91 7.93 1.85 -7.62
N THR A 92 6.85 1.61 -8.34
CA THR A 92 5.56 1.25 -7.72
C THR A 92 5.20 -0.17 -8.11
N VAL A 93 5.19 -1.07 -7.14
CA VAL A 93 4.62 -2.42 -7.27
C VAL A 93 3.11 -2.32 -7.03
N ILE A 94 2.32 -2.93 -7.90
CA ILE A 94 0.87 -3.00 -7.80
C ILE A 94 0.42 -4.45 -7.82
N TRP A 95 -0.72 -4.75 -7.19
CA TRP A 95 -1.36 -6.06 -7.23
C TRP A 95 -2.87 -5.90 -7.27
N GLY A 96 -3.54 -6.97 -7.67
CA GLY A 96 -4.97 -7.03 -7.91
C GLY A 96 -5.40 -6.25 -9.14
N GLU A 97 -6.63 -5.76 -9.09
CA GLU A 97 -7.25 -5.06 -10.21
C GLU A 97 -6.54 -3.77 -10.57
N ASP A 98 -6.64 -3.39 -11.84
CA ASP A 98 -6.16 -2.09 -12.27
C ASP A 98 -6.89 -0.96 -11.55
N PHE A 99 -6.15 0.11 -11.27
CA PHE A 99 -6.70 1.33 -10.73
C PHE A 99 -7.21 2.19 -11.90
N PRO A 100 -8.53 2.40 -12.05
CA PRO A 100 -9.03 3.36 -13.03
C PRO A 100 -8.42 4.74 -12.73
N ARG A 101 -7.91 5.42 -13.75
CA ARG A 101 -7.25 6.73 -13.60
C ARG A 101 -8.23 7.85 -13.23
N SER A 102 -9.52 7.66 -13.48
CA SER A 102 -10.53 8.74 -13.47
C SER A 102 -11.39 8.84 -12.21
N ASP A 103 -11.23 7.96 -11.21
CA ASP A 103 -12.07 8.00 -10.00
C ASP A 103 -11.27 7.64 -8.73
N ALA A 104 -11.03 8.67 -7.91
CA ALA A 104 -10.33 8.54 -6.63
C ALA A 104 -11.13 7.72 -5.61
N VAL A 105 -12.45 7.92 -5.52
CA VAL A 105 -13.32 7.20 -4.57
C VAL A 105 -13.34 5.70 -4.89
N THR A 106 -13.55 5.35 -6.16
CA THR A 106 -13.48 3.94 -6.60
C THR A 106 -12.10 3.35 -6.34
N ARG A 107 -11.03 4.12 -6.54
CA ARG A 107 -9.67 3.68 -6.20
C ARG A 107 -9.51 3.40 -4.71
N TRP A 108 -9.97 4.27 -3.83
CA TRP A 108 -9.83 4.09 -2.38
C TRP A 108 -10.65 2.91 -1.85
N ARG A 109 -11.87 2.71 -2.35
CA ARG A 109 -12.69 1.54 -2.01
C ARG A 109 -12.00 0.23 -2.40
N ARG A 110 -11.39 0.15 -3.60
CA ARG A 110 -10.63 -1.04 -4.04
C ARG A 110 -9.42 -1.33 -3.16
N LEU A 111 -8.87 -0.32 -2.48
CA LEU A 111 -7.78 -0.46 -1.51
C LEU A 111 -8.27 -0.89 -0.12
N GLY A 112 -9.58 -0.93 0.12
CA GLY A 112 -10.19 -1.35 1.38
C GLY A 112 -10.44 -0.23 2.39
N TYR A 113 -10.40 1.05 1.97
CA TYR A 113 -10.73 2.18 2.86
C TYR A 113 -12.24 2.29 3.10
N SER A 114 -12.62 2.73 4.30
CA SER A 114 -14.02 3.03 4.63
C SER A 114 -14.49 4.32 3.94
N ASP A 115 -15.80 4.43 3.73
CA ASP A 115 -16.38 5.63 3.13
C ASP A 115 -16.14 6.87 4.01
N GLU A 116 -16.15 6.75 5.35
CA GLU A 116 -15.82 7.88 6.22
C GLU A 116 -14.36 8.34 6.07
N ALA A 117 -13.42 7.40 5.91
CA ALA A 117 -12.02 7.73 5.70
C ALA A 117 -11.78 8.43 4.36
N ILE A 118 -12.53 8.05 3.32
CA ILE A 118 -12.49 8.68 2.00
C ILE A 118 -13.02 10.12 2.08
N VAL A 119 -14.21 10.31 2.67
CA VAL A 119 -14.81 11.65 2.84
C VAL A 119 -13.89 12.57 3.63
N ARG A 120 -13.30 12.07 4.72
CA ARG A 120 -12.35 12.84 5.53
C ARG A 120 -11.12 13.27 4.72
N TYR A 121 -10.59 12.39 3.88
CA TYR A 121 -9.43 12.70 3.05
C TYR A 121 -9.77 13.76 2.00
N GLU A 122 -10.93 13.68 1.35
CA GLU A 122 -11.40 14.67 0.38
C GLU A 122 -11.57 16.05 1.02
N GLN A 123 -12.19 16.12 2.20
CA GLN A 123 -12.35 17.38 2.95
C GLN A 123 -11.01 18.02 3.34
N GLN A 124 -10.01 17.22 3.73
CA GLN A 124 -8.67 17.72 4.04
C GLN A 124 -7.92 18.20 2.80
N SER A 125 -8.15 17.54 1.65
CA SER A 125 -7.53 17.88 0.38
C SER A 125 -8.10 19.17 -0.23
N SER A 126 -9.40 19.41 -0.04
CA SER A 126 -10.09 20.63 -0.50
C SER A 126 -9.85 21.86 0.38
N GLY A 127 -9.30 21.68 1.59
CA GLY A 127 -8.96 22.76 2.52
C GLY A 127 -7.52 23.29 2.41
N SER A 128 -6.75 22.85 1.41
CA SER A 128 -5.35 23.28 1.16
C SER A 128 -5.20 24.09 -0.14
N LEU A 129 -6.14 25.01 -0.40
CA LEU A 129 -6.01 26.05 -1.43
C LEU A 129 -5.77 27.42 -0.80
#